data_AF-A0A7Y7M981-F1
#
_entry.id   AF-A0A7Y7M981-F1
#
_cell.length_a   1.000
_cell.length_b   1.000
_cell.length_c   1.000
_cell.angle_alpha   90.00
_cell.angle_beta   90.00
_cell.angle_gamma   90.00
#
_symmetry.space_group_name_H-M   'P 1'
#
loop_
_entity.id
_entity.type
_entity.pdbx_description
1 polymer ?
#
loop_
_entity_poly.entity_id
_entity_poly.type
_entity_poly.pdbx_seq_one_letter_code
_entity_poly.pdbx_strand_id
1 'polypeptide(L)' 'MADGRELSVPLERLPRLRDASSEQRSRWRFIGRGKGIHWPDVDEDILVASLLRLS' A
#
# COMPACT_ATOMS: atom_id res chain seq x y z
N MET A 1 15.10 -1.92 17.55
CA MET A 1 13.67 -1.69 17.86
C MET A 1 13.13 -0.93 16.67
N ALA A 2 12.25 -1.52 15.87
CA ALA A 2 11.64 -0.81 14.76
C ALA A 2 10.55 0.09 15.34
N ASP A 3 10.64 1.41 15.16
CA ASP A 3 9.56 2.32 15.53
C ASP A 3 8.29 1.85 14.82
N GLY A 4 7.31 1.39 15.60
CA GLY A 4 6.01 0.92 15.12
C GLY A 4 5.17 2.07 14.61
N ARG A 5 5.61 2.69 13.51
CA ARG A 5 4.87 3.76 12.84
C ARG A 5 3.78 3.12 11.98
N GLU A 6 2.55 3.39 12.35
CA GLU A 6 1.38 3.06 11.54
C GLU A 6 1.07 4.24 10.60
N LEU A 7 0.86 3.94 9.32
CA LEU A 7 0.50 4.93 8.29
C LEU A 7 -0.85 4.54 7.72
N SER A 8 -1.82 5.44 7.84
CA SER A 8 -3.17 5.27 7.30
C SER A 8 -3.40 6.24 6.15
N VAL A 9 -3.81 5.74 4.99
CA VAL A 9 -4.12 6.55 3.81
C VAL A 9 -5.55 6.26 3.35
N PRO A 10 -6.37 7.30 3.07
CA PRO A 10 -7.72 7.11 2.54
C PRO A 10 -7.68 6.37 1.20
N LEU A 11 -8.50 5.34 1.08
CA LEU A 11 -8.63 4.56 -0.15
C LEU A 11 -9.11 5.39 -1.33
N GLU A 12 -9.80 6.52 -1.11
CA GLU A 12 -10.22 7.42 -2.20
C GLU A 12 -9.04 7.93 -3.04
N ARG A 13 -7.83 8.01 -2.47
CA ARG A 13 -6.61 8.44 -3.15
C ARG A 13 -5.94 7.32 -3.96
N LEU A 14 -6.43 6.09 -3.82
CA LEU A 14 -5.86 4.88 -4.40
C LEU A 14 -6.97 4.16 -5.19
N PRO A 15 -7.38 4.67 -6.36
CA PRO A 15 -8.56 4.19 -7.07
C PRO A 15 -8.51 2.68 -7.36
N ARG A 16 -7.34 2.12 -7.69
CA ARG A 16 -7.18 0.67 -7.89
C ARG A 16 -7.46 -0.15 -6.62
N LEU A 17 -7.08 0.36 -5.44
CA LEU A 17 -7.36 -0.30 -4.15
C LEU A 17 -8.76 -0.01 -3.62
N ARG A 18 -9.33 1.16 -3.95
CA ARG A 18 -10.72 1.50 -3.65
C ARG A 18 -11.67 0.51 -4.32
N ASP A 19 -11.40 0.19 -5.58
CA ASP A 19 -12.25 -0.68 -6.40
C ASP A 19 -11.91 -2.17 -6.18
N ALA A 20 -10.84 -2.47 -5.42
CA ALA A 20 -10.43 -3.82 -5.05
C ALA A 20 -11.32 -4.42 -3.94
N SER A 21 -11.57 -5.73 -3.99
CA SER A 21 -12.22 -6.45 -2.89
C SER A 21 -11.34 -6.48 -1.63
N SER A 22 -11.94 -6.75 -0.47
CA SER A 22 -11.18 -6.90 0.78
C SER A 22 -10.15 -8.04 0.70
N GLU A 23 -10.44 -9.09 -0.08
CA GLU A 23 -9.52 -10.22 -0.30
C GLU A 23 -8.32 -9.80 -1.17
N GLN A 24 -8.57 -9.04 -2.24
CA GLN A 24 -7.50 -8.50 -3.09
C GLN A 24 -6.62 -7.54 -2.29
N ARG A 25 -7.22 -6.69 -1.44
CA ARG A 25 -6.49 -5.75 -0.57
C ARG A 25 -5.65 -6.44 0.50
N SER A 26 -6.05 -7.60 0.99
CA SER A 26 -5.27 -8.36 1.99
C SER A 26 -4.09 -9.10 1.36
N ARG A 27 -4.13 -9.37 0.05
CA ARG A 27 -3.04 -9.98 -0.72
C ARG A 27 -2.06 -8.92 -1.21
N TRP A 28 -1.04 -8.67 -0.42
CA TRP A 28 0.05 -7.77 -0.79
C TRP A 28 1.41 -8.34 -0.41
N ARG A 29 2.48 -7.79 -1.00
CA ARG A 29 3.87 -8.14 -0.68
C ARG A 29 4.78 -6.93 -0.71
N PHE A 30 5.86 -6.98 0.06
CA PHE A 30 6.90 -5.95 -0.03
C PHE A 30 7.70 -6.09 -1.33
N ILE A 31 8.04 -4.95 -1.92
CA ILE A 31 8.91 -4.82 -3.09
C ILE A 31 10.05 -3.84 -2.81
N GLY A 32 11.08 -3.87 -3.67
CA GLY A 32 12.20 -2.90 -3.61
C GLY A 32 12.97 -2.94 -2.29
N ARG A 33 13.08 -4.13 -1.65
CA ARG A 33 13.68 -4.32 -0.31
C ARG A 33 12.94 -3.56 0.80
N GLY A 34 11.61 -3.58 0.79
CA GLY A 34 10.76 -2.93 1.79
C GLY A 34 10.48 -1.45 1.53
N LYS A 35 10.82 -0.96 0.34
CA LYS A 35 10.57 0.44 -0.07
C LYS A 35 9.18 0.65 -0.67
N GLY A 36 8.49 -0.42 -1.03
CA GLY A 36 7.15 -0.38 -1.58
C GLY A 36 6.35 -1.62 -1.25
N ILE A 37 5.08 -1.56 -1.60
CA ILE A 37 4.06 -2.59 -1.42
C ILE A 37 3.43 -2.84 -2.78
N HIS A 38 3.32 -4.11 -3.16
CA HIS A 38 2.70 -4.56 -4.41
C HIS A 38 1.46 -5.39 -4.11
N TRP A 39 0.36 -5.08 -4.78
CA TRP A 39 -0.87 -5.86 -4.81
C TRP A 39 -0.99 -6.57 -6.16
N PRO A 40 -0.68 -7.89 -6.23
CA PRO A 40 -0.69 -8.63 -7.49
C PRO A 40 -2.09 -8.76 -8.10
N ASP A 41 -3.13 -8.86 -7.27
CA ASP A 41 -4.49 -9.11 -7.74
C ASP A 41 -5.11 -7.92 -8.48
N VAL A 42 -4.55 -6.73 -8.32
CA VAL A 42 -5.01 -5.48 -8.99
C VAL A 42 -3.88 -4.75 -9.74
N ASP A 43 -2.72 -5.39 -9.85
CA ASP A 43 -1.51 -4.86 -10.50
C ASP A 43 -1.16 -3.43 -10.03
N GLU A 44 -1.14 -3.23 -8.71
CA GLU A 44 -0.88 -1.93 -8.09
C GLU A 44 0.41 -1.94 -7.27
N ASP A 45 1.26 -0.93 -7.48
CA ASP A 45 2.51 -0.71 -6.74
C ASP A 45 2.51 0.64 -6.02
N ILE A 46 2.75 0.63 -4.71
CA ILE A 46 2.81 1.84 -3.89
C ILE A 46 4.16 1.91 -3.18
N LEU A 47 4.90 3.01 -3.38
CA LEU A 47 6.11 3.28 -2.62
C LEU A 47 5.77 3.84 -1.23
N VAL A 48 6.46 3.34 -0.19
CA VAL A 48 6.30 3.81 1.19
C VAL A 48 6.62 5.30 1.31
N ALA A 49 7.61 5.78 0.55
CA ALA A 49 7.96 7.19 0.48
C ALA A 49 6.81 8.07 -0.06
N SER A 50 5.99 7.53 -0.97
CA SER A 50 4.82 8.23 -1.49
C SER A 50 3.72 8.36 -0.43
N LEU A 51 3.55 7.35 0.43
CA LEU A 51 2.60 7.40 1.55
C LEU A 51 3.01 8.46 2.61
N LEU A 52 4.30 8.60 2.88
CA LEU A 52 4.84 9.63 3.79
C LEU A 52 4.65 11.06 3.28
N ARG A 53 4.47 11.25 1.97
CA ARG A 53 4.18 12.58 1.39
C ARG A 53 2.69 12.93 1.43
N LEU A 54 1.84 11.96 1.72
CA LEU A 54 0.39 12.08 1.80
C LEU A 54 -0.14 12.22 3.24
N SER A 55 0.75 12.15 4.23
CA SER A 55 0.47 12.32 5.67
C SER A 55 0.78 13.74 6.15
#